data_AF-S4P507-F1
#
_entry.id   AF-S4P507-F1
#
_cell.length_a   1.000
_cell.length_b   1.000
_cell.length_c   1.000
_cell.angle_alpha   90.00
_cell.angle_beta   90.00
_cell.angle_gamma   90.00
#
_symmetry.space_group_name_H-M   'P 1'
#
loop_
_entity.id
_entity.type
_entity.pdbx_description
1 polymer ?
#
loop_
_entity_poly.entity_id
_entity_poly.type
_entity_poly.pdbx_seq_one_letter_code
_entity_poly.pdbx_strand_id
1 'polypeptide(L)'
;MLAFFYFAIPVGSGFGYIVGSVVGGAAGNWRWGLRVTPILGAVAVALILWVMENPERGQAEESRMKPTSYTEDLRSLVKNPSFMLSTLAFTCVAFVTGALAWWGPQFIF
;
A
#
# COMPACT_ATOMS: atom_id res chain seq x y z
N MET A 1 7.42 0.17 -14.80
CA MET A 1 6.35 1.13 -14.48
C MET A 1 5.80 0.94 -13.07
N LEU A 2 5.37 -0.27 -12.66
CA LEU A 2 4.87 -0.54 -11.30
C LEU A 2 5.87 -0.25 -10.17
N ALA A 3 7.18 -0.41 -10.40
CA ALA A 3 8.19 -0.09 -9.39
C ALA A 3 8.17 1.39 -8.95
N PHE A 4 7.96 2.34 -9.87
CA PHE A 4 7.80 3.76 -9.53
C PHE A 4 6.54 4.00 -8.70
N PHE A 5 5.46 3.28 -9.01
CA PHE A 5 4.24 3.33 -8.23
C PHE A 5 4.45 2.79 -6.81
N TYR A 6 5.09 1.62 -6.65
CA TYR A 6 5.37 1.05 -5.33
C TYR A 6 6.40 1.85 -4.53
N PHE A 7 7.31 2.57 -5.20
CA PHE A 7 8.25 3.49 -4.56
C PHE A 7 7.55 4.64 -3.83
N ALA A 8 6.32 4.98 -4.22
CA ALA A 8 5.53 5.99 -3.50
C ALA A 8 5.19 5.56 -2.06
N ILE A 9 5.17 4.26 -1.75
CA ILE A 9 4.87 3.74 -0.40
C ILE A 9 5.92 4.19 0.64
N PRO A 10 7.22 3.88 0.50
CA PRO A 10 8.24 4.33 1.46
C PRO A 10 8.42 5.85 1.48
N VAL A 11 8.27 6.52 0.33
CA VAL A 11 8.35 7.99 0.26
C VAL A 11 7.18 8.63 1.02
N GLY A 12 5.95 8.16 0.76
CA GLY A 12 4.75 8.65 1.40
C GLY A 12 4.73 8.41 2.90
N SER A 13 5.17 7.24 3.37
CA SER A 13 5.26 6.95 4.80
C SER A 13 6.29 7.85 5.50
N GLY A 14 7.46 8.08 4.89
CA GLY A 14 8.46 9.02 5.38
C GLY A 14 7.93 10.46 5.50
N PHE A 15 7.28 10.96 4.44
CA PHE A 15 6.63 12.27 4.49
C PHE A 15 5.53 12.35 5.56
N GLY A 16 4.76 11.27 5.75
CA GLY A 16 3.75 11.17 6.79
C GLY A 16 4.32 11.40 8.20
N TYR A 17 5.46 10.77 8.51
CA TYR A 17 6.16 10.99 9.80
C TYR A 17 6.63 12.44 9.97
N ILE A 18 7.21 13.03 8.92
CA ILE A 18 7.70 14.42 8.96
C ILE A 18 6.54 15.40 9.16
N VAL A 19 5.50 15.31 8.34
CA VAL A 19 4.34 16.19 8.43
C VAL A 19 3.63 16.03 9.77
N GLY A 20 3.40 14.78 10.21
CA GLY A 20 2.75 14.50 11.49
C GLY A 20 3.51 15.06 12.69
N SER A 21 4.83 14.90 12.72
CA SER A 21 5.68 15.39 13.81
C SER A 21 5.77 16.93 13.85
N VAL A 22 5.96 17.58 12.70
CA VAL A 22 6.04 19.04 12.59
C VAL A 22 4.71 19.70 12.98
N VAL A 23 3.59 19.19 12.45
CA VAL A 23 2.26 19.75 12.74
C VAL A 23 1.88 19.50 14.20
N GLY A 24 2.14 18.30 14.72
CA GLY A 24 1.90 17.98 16.13
C GLY A 24 2.70 18.87 17.08
N GLY A 25 3.97 19.12 16.77
CA GLY A 25 4.85 20.01 17.52
C GLY A 25 4.43 21.47 17.47
N ALA A 26 4.13 22.00 16.27
CA ALA A 26 3.71 23.39 16.09
C ALA A 26 2.36 23.69 16.76
N ALA A 27 1.41 22.75 16.73
CA ALA A 27 0.10 22.91 17.35
C ALA A 27 0.05 22.50 18.84
N GLY A 28 1.16 22.00 19.40
CA GLY A 28 1.24 21.47 20.76
C GLY A 28 0.29 20.30 21.04
N ASN A 29 -0.26 19.66 20.00
CA ASN A 29 -1.27 18.61 20.13
C ASN A 29 -1.19 17.65 18.94
N TRP A 30 -0.83 16.40 19.25
CA TRP A 30 -0.62 15.32 18.30
C TRP A 30 -1.81 15.06 17.36
N ARG A 31 -3.05 15.35 17.81
CA ARG A 31 -4.26 15.17 17.00
C ARG A 31 -4.24 16.02 15.73
N TRP A 32 -3.56 17.17 15.75
CA TRP A 32 -3.43 18.01 14.56
C TRP A 32 -2.60 17.36 13.46
N GLY A 33 -1.64 16.50 13.80
CA GLY A 33 -0.93 15.68 12.82
C GLY A 33 -1.88 14.77 12.03
N LEU A 34 -2.92 14.23 12.68
CA LEU A 34 -3.95 13.41 12.01
C LEU A 34 -4.96 14.23 11.22
N ARG A 35 -5.28 15.45 11.66
CA ARG A 35 -6.29 16.32 11.02
C ARG A 35 -5.84 16.88 9.67
N VAL A 36 -4.54 16.87 9.39
CA VAL A 36 -4.00 17.28 8.07
C VAL A 36 -4.22 16.20 7.01
N THR A 37 -4.26 14.92 7.40
CA THR A 37 -4.39 13.79 6.47
C THR A 37 -5.66 13.87 5.59
N PRO A 38 -6.86 14.20 6.10
CA PRO A 38 -8.05 14.40 5.26
C PRO A 38 -7.89 15.47 4.18
N ILE A 39 -7.15 16.55 4.46
CA ILE A 39 -6.92 17.63 3.49
C ILE A 39 -6.04 17.10 2.34
N LEU A 40 -4.97 16.39 2.67
CA LEU A 40 -4.12 15.73 1.67
C LEU A 40 -4.91 14.69 0.86
N GLY A 41 -5.81 13.95 1.51
CA GLY A 41 -6.72 13.02 0.86
C GLY A 41 -7.68 13.71 -0.11
N ALA A 42 -8.25 14.86 0.25
CA ALA A 42 -9.11 15.64 -0.63
C ALA A 42 -8.36 16.14 -1.87
N VAL A 43 -7.12 16.59 -1.71
CA VAL A 43 -6.23 16.95 -2.83
C VAL A 43 -5.98 15.74 -3.73
N ALA A 44 -5.69 14.56 -3.16
CA ALA A 44 -5.50 13.35 -3.94
C ALA A 44 -6.75 12.97 -4.74
N VAL A 45 -7.95 13.06 -4.15
CA VAL A 45 -9.22 12.83 -4.87
C VAL A 45 -9.40 13.83 -6.00
N ALA A 46 -9.13 15.12 -5.77
CA ALA A 46 -9.22 16.13 -6.81
C ALA A 46 -8.26 15.83 -7.98
N LEU A 47 -7.02 15.42 -7.69
CA LEU A 47 -6.04 15.01 -8.70
C LEU A 47 -6.50 13.77 -9.47
N ILE A 48 -7.08 12.77 -8.81
CA ILE A 48 -7.64 11.59 -9.47
C ILE A 48 -8.75 12.01 -10.43
N LEU A 49 -9.69 12.86 -10.00
CA LEU A 49 -10.81 13.30 -10.84
C LEU A 49 -10.36 14.14 -12.05
N TRP A 50 -9.26 14.90 -11.92
CA TRP A 50 -8.76 15.77 -12.99
C TRP A 50 -7.75 15.10 -13.94
N VAL A 51 -6.89 14.22 -13.43
CA VAL A 51 -5.75 13.69 -14.17
C VAL A 51 -5.97 12.24 -14.60
N MET A 52 -6.75 11.46 -13.84
CA MET A 52 -6.93 10.05 -14.12
C MET A 52 -8.08 9.84 -15.11
N GLU A 53 -7.74 9.49 -16.34
CA GLU A 53 -8.72 9.05 -17.33
C GLU A 53 -9.17 7.62 -17.00
N ASN A 54 -10.49 7.41 -16.95
CA ASN A 54 -11.05 6.09 -16.70
C ASN A 54 -11.06 5.30 -18.02
N PRO A 55 -10.17 4.29 -18.21
CA PRO A 55 -10.17 3.50 -19.44
C PRO A 55 -11.48 2.72 -19.56
N GLU A 56 -11.92 2.46 -20.79
CA GLU A 56 -13.12 1.65 -21.01
C GLU A 56 -12.91 0.24 -20.43
N ARG A 57 -13.95 -0.26 -19.76
CA ARG A 57 -13.90 -1.57 -19.12
C ARG A 57 -13.60 -2.65 -20.17
N GLY A 58 -12.55 -3.42 -19.94
CA GLY A 58 -12.12 -4.49 -20.84
C GLY A 58 -11.04 -4.08 -21.85
N GLN A 59 -10.58 -2.83 -21.89
CA GLN A 59 -9.46 -2.43 -22.78
C GLN A 59 -8.15 -3.16 -22.46
N ALA A 60 -7.97 -3.63 -21.23
CA ALA A 60 -6.84 -4.45 -20.81
C ALA A 60 -7.15 -5.97 -20.81
N GLU A 61 -8.39 -6.37 -21.11
CA GLU A 61 -8.84 -7.76 -21.12
C GLU A 61 -8.69 -8.38 -22.52
N GLU A 62 -7.49 -8.41 -23.08
CA GLU A 62 -7.18 -9.28 -24.24
C GLU A 62 -7.13 -10.78 -23.86
N SER A 63 -7.43 -11.11 -22.60
CA SER A 63 -7.31 -12.48 -22.10
C SER A 63 -8.51 -13.32 -22.53
N ARG A 64 -8.26 -14.33 -23.37
CA ARG A 64 -9.24 -15.37 -23.75
C ARG A 64 -9.57 -16.35 -22.60
N MET A 65 -9.32 -15.96 -21.35
CA MET A 65 -9.52 -16.85 -20.21
C MET A 65 -11.01 -17.03 -19.94
N LYS A 66 -11.45 -18.27 -19.92
CA LYS A 66 -12.81 -18.61 -19.55
C LYS A 66 -12.91 -18.61 -18.02
N PRO A 67 -14.01 -18.09 -17.45
CA PRO A 67 -14.22 -18.15 -16.02
C PRO A 67 -14.26 -19.61 -15.55
N THR A 68 -13.42 -19.94 -14.58
CA THR A 68 -13.31 -21.24 -13.90
C THR A 68 -14.04 -21.21 -12.55
N SER A 69 -14.24 -22.37 -11.93
CA SER A 69 -14.84 -22.42 -10.59
C SER A 69 -13.86 -21.94 -9.52
N TYR A 70 -14.35 -21.20 -8.52
CA TYR A 70 -13.54 -20.70 -7.40
C TYR A 70 -12.72 -21.80 -6.69
N THR A 71 -13.30 -23.00 -6.55
CA THR A 71 -12.61 -24.14 -5.93
C THR A 71 -11.48 -24.69 -6.78
N GLU A 72 -11.60 -24.61 -8.10
CA GLU A 72 -10.55 -25.00 -9.05
C GLU A 72 -9.41 -23.99 -9.02
N ASP A 73 -9.72 -22.70 -8.93
CA ASP A 73 -8.73 -21.63 -8.83
C ASP A 73 -7.91 -21.73 -7.55
N LEU A 74 -8.56 -21.93 -6.40
CA LEU A 74 -7.87 -22.14 -5.13
C LEU A 74 -6.95 -23.37 -5.19
N ARG A 75 -7.44 -24.48 -5.77
CA ARG A 75 -6.64 -25.68 -5.94
C ARG A 75 -5.44 -25.43 -6.87
N SER A 76 -5.62 -24.65 -7.93
CA SER A 76 -4.56 -24.27 -8.86
C SER A 76 -3.49 -23.43 -8.17
N LEU A 77 -3.90 -22.41 -7.40
CA LEU A 77 -3.00 -21.52 -6.66
C LEU A 77 -2.18 -22.29 -5.61
N VAL A 78 -2.81 -23.15 -4.81
CA VAL A 78 -2.11 -23.94 -3.77
C VAL A 78 -1.10 -24.92 -4.38
N LYS A 79 -1.38 -25.45 -5.57
CA LYS A 79 -0.45 -26.35 -6.29
C LYS A 79 0.69 -25.61 -6.99
N ASN A 80 0.63 -24.29 -7.11
CA ASN A 80 1.66 -23.49 -7.75
C ASN A 80 2.80 -23.19 -6.74
N PRO A 81 3.97 -23.86 -6.84
CA PRO A 81 5.03 -23.70 -5.85
C PRO A 81 5.61 -22.29 -5.84
N SER A 82 5.72 -21.62 -7.00
CA SER A 82 6.19 -20.25 -7.08
C SER A 82 5.26 -19.29 -6.34
N PHE A 83 3.94 -19.43 -6.54
CA PHE A 83 2.95 -18.64 -5.82
C PHE A 83 3.03 -18.84 -4.31
N MET A 84 3.11 -20.10 -3.86
CA MET A 84 3.20 -20.44 -2.44
C MET A 84 4.49 -19.91 -1.80
N LEU A 85 5.64 -20.06 -2.48
CA LEU A 85 6.92 -19.55 -2.01
C LEU A 85 6.96 -18.02 -1.96
N SER A 86 6.46 -17.34 -2.99
CA SER A 86 6.37 -15.87 -3.01
C SER A 86 5.45 -15.34 -1.91
N THR A 87 4.32 -16.00 -1.68
CA THR A 87 3.38 -15.62 -0.62
C THR A 87 4.00 -15.81 0.76
N LEU A 88 4.69 -16.93 0.98
CA LEU A 88 5.41 -17.20 2.23
C LEU A 88 6.53 -16.17 2.46
N ALA A 89 7.33 -15.89 1.43
CA ALA A 89 8.41 -14.90 1.50
C ALA A 89 7.87 -13.51 1.87
N PHE A 90 6.79 -13.07 1.21
CA PHE A 90 6.16 -11.78 1.51
C PHE A 90 5.52 -11.75 2.91
N THR A 91 4.97 -12.88 3.36
CA THR A 91 4.46 -13.02 4.74
C THR A 91 5.57 -12.83 5.77
N CYS A 92 6.73 -13.45 5.55
CA CYS A 92 7.91 -13.26 6.40
C CYS A 92 8.39 -11.80 6.40
N VAL A 93 8.43 -11.15 5.22
CA VAL A 93 8.78 -9.72 5.11
C VAL A 93 7.82 -8.87 5.91
N ALA A 94 6.50 -9.05 5.74
CA ALA A 94 5.49 -8.30 6.48
C ALA A 94 5.60 -8.50 8.00
N PHE A 95 5.84 -9.75 8.44
CA PHE A 95 6.07 -10.07 9.85
C PHE A 95 7.29 -9.31 10.41
N VAL A 96 8.43 -9.38 9.72
CA VAL A 96 9.66 -8.70 10.15
C VAL A 96 9.48 -7.18 10.14
N THR A 97 8.85 -6.60 9.12
CA THR A 97 8.56 -5.16 9.06
C THR A 97 7.66 -4.73 10.21
N GLY A 98 6.60 -5.47 10.53
CA GLY A 98 5.73 -5.18 11.66
C GLY A 98 6.45 -5.28 13.01
N ALA A 99 7.28 -6.32 13.17
CA ALA A 99 8.11 -6.50 14.36
C ALA A 99 9.08 -5.33 14.56
N LEU A 100 9.80 -4.92 13.52
CA LEU A 100 10.71 -3.78 13.56
C LEU A 100 9.97 -2.46 13.82
N ALA A 101 8.77 -2.27 13.28
CA ALA A 101 7.99 -1.06 13.53
C ALA A 101 7.58 -0.92 15.00
N TRP A 102 7.30 -2.02 15.70
CA TRP A 102 6.90 -2.01 17.10
C TRP A 102 8.09 -2.00 18.06
N TRP A 103 9.03 -2.95 17.89
CA TRP A 103 10.15 -3.14 18.82
C TRP A 103 11.41 -2.37 18.43
N GLY A 104 11.54 -1.93 17.17
CA GLY A 104 12.72 -1.19 16.70
C GLY A 104 13.08 0.01 17.58
N PRO A 105 12.12 0.89 17.97
CA PRO A 105 12.40 2.00 18.87
C PRO A 105 12.92 1.55 20.25
N GLN A 106 12.49 0.39 20.78
CA GLN A 106 12.94 -0.08 22.10
C GLN A 106 14.36 -0.66 22.09
N PHE A 107 14.89 -1.03 20.93
CA PHE A 107 16.23 -1.59 20.80
C PHE A 107 17.27 -0.54 20.37
N ILE A 108 16.83 0.55 19.73
CA ILE A 108 17.70 1.62 19.21
C ILE A 108 17.91 2.74 20.25
N PHE A 109 16.99 2.89 21.20
CA PHE A 109 17.05 3.83 22.33
C PHE A 109 17.10 3.06 23.66
#